data_AF-A3AMT6-F1
#
_entry.id   AF-A3AMT6-F1
#
_cell.length_a   1.000
_cell.length_b   1.000
_cell.length_c   1.000
_cell.angle_alpha   90.00
_cell.angle_beta   90.00
_cell.angle_gamma   90.00
#
_symmetry.space_group_name_H-M   'P 1'
#
loop_
_entity.id
_entity.type
_entity.pdbx_description
1 polymer ?
#
loop_
_entity_poly.entity_id
_entity_poly.type
_entity_poly.pdbx_seq_one_letter_code
_entity_poly.pdbx_strand_id
1 'polypeptide(L)'
;MVWPASRCVLLDPGVPDYVFSIDQTKQGWASIDLKKKRYQGCGRYGPLLAESVKLYARLAEEHPALSRLAVCADKNIIRDIVAEELKKKQAFKVADLPIRAIEFGNVDEISGVTARVEVADKNLMVLSLSFVFTSSKLKHYLLYDAIHASMSMIPIPNWKPRFPKETPASFCHHVKFTSSSHAFRADLTKGVLCCRIKDLMDSFFVHFDFIELPPGCKSDALDDSDTGPAEMFRTMGCGTGDLIKFVSISFDDSVPEDDIR
;
A
#
# COMPACT_ATOMS: atom_id res chain seq x y z
N MET A 1 -9.09 3.20 34.20
CA MET A 1 -8.29 4.28 33.60
C MET A 1 -8.34 4.07 32.09
N VAL A 2 -9.22 4.79 31.40
CA VAL A 2 -9.40 4.64 29.95
C VAL A 2 -8.25 5.37 29.28
N TRP A 3 -7.37 4.64 28.61
CA TRP A 3 -6.32 5.24 27.80
C TRP A 3 -7.00 6.08 26.72
N PRO A 4 -6.56 7.32 26.43
CA PRO A 4 -7.08 8.03 25.28
C PRO A 4 -6.79 7.15 24.07
N ALA A 5 -7.84 6.73 23.35
CA ALA A 5 -7.69 5.85 22.20
C ALA A 5 -6.65 6.50 21.28
N SER A 6 -5.51 5.83 21.09
CA SER A 6 -4.50 6.26 20.15
C SER A 6 -5.21 6.49 18.81
N ARG A 7 -5.29 7.75 18.37
CA ARG A 7 -6.02 8.11 17.16
C ARG A 7 -5.34 7.40 15.98
N CYS A 8 -5.98 6.36 15.45
CA CYS A 8 -5.48 5.59 14.34
C CYS A 8 -6.31 5.85 13.08
N VAL A 9 -5.66 5.71 11.93
CA VAL A 9 -6.34 5.65 10.63
C VAL A 9 -6.41 4.19 10.26
N LEU A 10 -7.63 3.66 10.08
CA LEU A 10 -7.79 2.37 9.43
C LEU A 10 -7.45 2.57 7.94
N LEU A 11 -6.46 1.82 7.47
CA LEU A 11 -5.98 1.93 6.10
C LEU A 11 -6.75 0.98 5.20
N ASP A 12 -7.56 1.55 4.30
CA ASP A 12 -8.12 0.83 3.17
C ASP A 12 -6.98 0.48 2.19
N PRO A 13 -6.92 -0.76 1.66
CA PRO A 13 -5.96 -1.12 0.61
C PRO A 13 -5.98 -0.18 -0.59
N GLY A 14 -7.14 0.41 -0.92
CA GLY A 14 -7.30 1.48 -1.90
C GLY A 14 -7.25 2.86 -1.25
N VAL A 15 -6.29 3.68 -1.67
CA VAL A 15 -6.23 5.09 -1.24
C VAL A 15 -6.73 5.95 -2.40
N PRO A 16 -7.92 6.56 -2.27
CA PRO A 16 -8.53 7.29 -3.37
C PRO A 16 -7.77 8.57 -3.71
N ASP A 17 -7.78 8.93 -5.00
CA ASP A 17 -7.49 10.31 -5.43
C ASP A 17 -8.67 11.18 -4.98
N TYR A 18 -8.48 11.93 -3.89
CA TYR A 18 -9.57 12.73 -3.36
C TYR A 18 -9.53 14.13 -3.97
N VAL A 19 -10.50 14.43 -4.84
CA VAL A 19 -10.69 15.79 -5.37
C VAL A 19 -11.51 16.57 -4.35
N PHE A 20 -10.84 17.43 -3.59
CA PHE A 20 -11.52 18.31 -2.63
C PHE A 20 -12.39 19.34 -3.36
N SER A 21 -13.71 19.18 -3.27
CA SER A 21 -14.69 20.10 -3.86
C SER A 21 -14.87 21.40 -3.07
N ILE A 22 -14.42 21.41 -1.82
CA ILE A 22 -14.37 22.55 -0.90
C ILE A 22 -13.05 22.50 -0.13
N ASP A 23 -12.74 23.55 0.64
CA ASP A 23 -11.54 23.63 1.46
C ASP A 23 -11.34 22.36 2.32
N GLN A 24 -10.16 21.76 2.20
CA GLN A 24 -9.76 20.51 2.86
C GLN A 24 -9.96 20.56 4.38
N THR A 25 -9.63 21.71 4.99
CA THR A 25 -9.71 21.90 6.44
C THR A 25 -11.16 21.93 6.94
N LYS A 26 -12.09 22.44 6.11
CA LYS A 26 -13.53 22.45 6.42
C LYS A 26 -14.16 21.05 6.42
N GLN A 27 -13.51 20.08 5.80
CA GLN A 27 -13.91 18.67 5.81
C GLN A 27 -13.16 17.82 6.85
N GLY A 28 -12.37 18.46 7.72
CA GLY A 28 -11.57 17.79 8.75
C GLY A 28 -10.31 17.09 8.23
N TRP A 29 -9.91 17.34 6.98
CA TRP A 29 -8.66 16.82 6.44
C TRP A 29 -7.49 17.68 6.89
N ALA A 30 -6.42 17.01 7.29
CA ALA A 30 -5.12 17.61 7.56
C ALA A 30 -4.09 17.05 6.57
N SER A 31 -3.27 17.94 5.99
CA SER A 31 -2.09 17.51 5.25
C SER A 31 -1.11 16.85 6.22
N ILE A 32 -0.54 15.73 5.83
CA ILE A 32 0.58 15.14 6.56
C ILE A 32 1.79 16.04 6.35
N ASP A 33 2.30 16.63 7.44
CA ASP A 33 3.43 17.56 7.37
C ASP A 33 4.74 16.81 7.05
N LEU A 34 5.41 17.23 5.98
CA LEU A 34 6.60 16.57 5.44
C LEU A 34 7.80 17.49 5.62
N LYS A 35 8.74 17.10 6.47
CA LYS A 35 9.97 17.86 6.73
C LYS A 35 11.03 17.66 5.65
N LYS A 36 11.04 16.49 5.02
CA LYS A 36 12.04 16.10 4.01
C LYS A 36 11.37 15.36 2.87
N LYS A 37 11.71 15.72 1.65
CA LYS A 37 11.32 14.97 0.46
C LYS A 37 12.57 14.48 -0.29
N ARG A 38 12.55 13.24 -0.77
CA ARG A 38 13.65 12.61 -1.52
C ARG A 38 13.11 11.88 -2.74
N TYR A 39 13.87 11.91 -3.82
CA TYR A 39 13.46 11.32 -5.10
C TYR A 39 14.65 10.57 -5.69
N GLN A 40 14.46 9.31 -6.07
CA GLN A 40 15.53 8.49 -6.65
C GLN A 40 14.98 7.73 -7.84
N GLY A 41 15.69 7.71 -8.98
CA GLY A 41 15.36 6.85 -10.12
C GLY A 41 14.04 7.16 -10.87
N CYS A 42 13.40 8.30 -10.59
CA CYS A 42 12.04 8.58 -11.04
C CYS A 42 11.91 9.09 -12.50
N GLY A 43 12.94 8.91 -13.35
CA GLY A 43 12.94 9.38 -14.74
C GLY A 43 12.81 10.90 -14.90
N ARG A 44 12.52 11.37 -16.12
CA ARG A 44 12.52 12.81 -16.46
C ARG A 44 11.52 13.64 -15.66
N TYR A 45 10.37 13.05 -15.32
CA TYR A 45 9.27 13.72 -14.61
C TYR A 45 9.22 13.40 -13.13
N GLY A 46 10.10 12.54 -12.67
CA GLY A 46 10.11 12.04 -11.32
C GLY A 46 10.07 13.09 -10.22
N PRO A 47 10.99 14.06 -10.21
CA PRO A 47 10.97 15.14 -9.22
C PRO A 47 9.66 15.94 -9.26
N LEU A 48 9.12 16.23 -10.45
CA LEU A 48 7.86 16.95 -10.62
C LEU A 48 6.66 16.16 -10.08
N LEU A 49 6.60 14.85 -10.38
CA LEU A 49 5.56 13.96 -9.86
C LEU A 49 5.63 13.82 -8.34
N ALA A 50 6.83 13.81 -7.77
CA ALA A 50 6.98 13.67 -6.34
C ALA A 50 6.66 14.96 -5.57
N GLU A 51 6.94 16.12 -6.16
CA GLU A 51 6.52 17.42 -5.61
C GLU A 51 5.01 17.62 -5.71
N SER A 52 4.38 17.07 -6.77
CA SER A 52 2.93 17.18 -6.95
C SER A 52 2.14 16.37 -5.94
N VAL A 53 2.70 15.27 -5.42
CA VAL A 53 2.01 14.36 -4.51
C VAL A 53 1.95 14.89 -3.08
N LYS A 54 0.76 14.84 -2.49
CA LYS A 54 0.47 15.15 -1.09
C LYS A 54 -0.37 14.06 -0.46
N LEU A 55 -0.15 13.83 0.84
CA LEU A 55 -0.94 12.93 1.65
C LEU A 55 -1.81 13.72 2.62
N TYR A 56 -3.05 13.28 2.78
CA TYR A 56 -4.00 13.85 3.71
C TYR A 56 -4.58 12.76 4.59
N ALA A 57 -4.77 13.07 5.87
CA ALA A 57 -5.48 12.23 6.80
C ALA A 57 -6.68 12.99 7.36
N ARG A 58 -7.82 12.31 7.46
CA ARG A 58 -8.97 12.76 8.25
C ARG A 58 -9.15 11.79 9.38
N LEU A 59 -9.07 12.29 10.61
CA LEU A 59 -9.32 11.51 11.81
C LEU A 59 -10.77 11.70 12.22
N ALA A 60 -11.50 10.61 12.37
CA ALA A 60 -12.86 10.68 12.90
C ALA A 60 -12.84 10.73 14.43
N GLU A 61 -13.68 11.59 15.01
CA GLU A 61 -13.81 11.72 16.46
C GLU A 61 -14.65 10.60 17.08
N GLU A 62 -15.63 10.10 16.33
CA GLU A 62 -16.60 9.11 16.81
C GLU A 62 -16.06 7.67 16.74
N HIS A 63 -15.50 7.26 15.59
CA HIS A 63 -15.05 5.89 15.38
C HIS A 63 -13.82 5.80 14.46
N PRO A 64 -12.71 5.11 14.85
CA PRO A 64 -11.49 5.04 14.05
C PRO A 64 -11.65 4.48 12.63
N ALA A 65 -12.64 3.60 12.42
CA ALA A 65 -12.97 3.08 11.09
C ALA A 65 -13.53 4.13 10.11
N LEU A 66 -13.91 5.32 10.60
CA LEU A 66 -14.36 6.45 9.79
C LEU A 66 -13.20 7.40 9.44
N SER A 67 -12.01 7.19 10.03
CA SER A 67 -10.79 7.85 9.60
C SER A 67 -10.45 7.46 8.17
N ARG A 68 -9.82 8.37 7.42
CA ARG A 68 -9.49 8.18 6.01
C ARG A 68 -8.10 8.69 5.69
N LEU A 69 -7.43 8.00 4.77
CA LEU A 69 -6.23 8.46 4.09
C LEU A 69 -6.61 8.85 2.65
N ALA A 70 -6.04 9.93 2.14
CA ALA A 70 -6.16 10.33 0.75
C ALA A 70 -4.80 10.69 0.17
N VAL A 71 -4.64 10.43 -1.12
CA VAL A 71 -3.52 10.91 -1.93
C VAL A 71 -4.07 11.94 -2.91
N CYS A 72 -3.30 12.99 -3.18
CA CYS A 72 -3.63 13.96 -4.22
C CYS A 72 -2.36 14.31 -5.00
N ALA A 73 -2.51 14.56 -6.30
CA ALA A 73 -1.46 15.15 -7.13
C ALA A 73 -1.86 16.57 -7.55
N ASP A 74 -0.89 17.48 -7.64
CA ASP A 74 -1.08 18.83 -8.20
C ASP A 74 -1.47 18.74 -9.68
N LYS A 75 -2.74 19.04 -9.97
CA LYS A 75 -3.31 18.96 -11.32
C LYS A 75 -2.60 19.85 -12.33
N ASN A 76 -2.05 21.00 -11.92
CA ASN A 76 -1.34 21.89 -12.84
C ASN A 76 -0.04 21.24 -13.31
N ILE A 77 0.73 20.67 -12.38
CA ILE A 77 1.97 19.94 -12.72
C ILE A 77 1.65 18.75 -13.64
N ILE A 78 0.59 18.00 -13.32
CA ILE A 78 0.15 16.86 -14.15
C ILE A 78 -0.23 17.33 -15.57
N ARG A 79 -0.99 18.43 -15.69
CA ARG A 79 -1.38 19.00 -16.97
C ARG A 79 -0.18 19.43 -17.80
N ASP A 80 0.81 20.08 -17.19
CA ASP A 80 2.02 20.54 -17.87
C ASP A 80 2.84 19.37 -18.41
N ILE A 81 2.97 18.29 -17.62
CA ILE A 81 3.62 17.04 -18.03
C ILE A 81 2.92 16.41 -19.24
N VAL A 82 1.57 16.31 -19.19
CA VAL A 82 0.78 15.72 -20.27
C VAL A 82 0.88 16.56 -21.55
N ALA A 83 0.75 17.88 -21.44
CA ALA A 83 0.83 18.79 -22.59
C ALA A 83 2.19 18.74 -23.30
N GLU A 84 3.28 18.69 -22.52
CA GLU A 84 4.65 18.49 -23.03
C GLU A 84 4.78 17.20 -23.86
N GLU A 85 4.20 16.09 -23.41
CA GLU A 85 4.32 14.79 -24.09
C GLU A 85 3.42 14.68 -25.32
N LEU A 86 2.25 15.33 -25.29
CA LEU A 86 1.39 15.43 -26.47
C LEU A 86 2.09 16.20 -27.61
N LYS A 87 2.78 17.31 -27.30
CA LYS A 87 3.59 18.04 -28.29
C LYS A 87 4.67 17.15 -28.91
N LYS A 88 5.33 16.31 -28.10
CA LYS A 88 6.37 15.37 -28.58
C LYS A 88 5.78 14.25 -29.45
N LYS A 89 4.60 13.72 -29.13
CA LYS A 89 3.88 12.76 -30.00
C LYS A 89 3.55 13.33 -31.37
N GLN A 90 3.15 14.61 -31.42
CA GLN A 90 2.81 15.27 -32.68
C GLN A 90 4.07 15.55 -33.52
N ALA A 91 5.19 15.88 -32.87
CA ALA A 91 6.46 16.12 -33.54
C ALA A 91 7.19 14.84 -33.99
N PHE A 92 7.02 13.73 -33.26
CA PHE A 92 7.66 12.46 -33.54
C PHE A 92 6.62 11.32 -33.49
N LYS A 93 6.42 10.60 -34.61
CA LYS A 93 5.59 9.37 -34.70
C LYS A 93 6.24 8.19 -33.93
N VAL A 94 6.58 8.38 -32.67
CA VAL A 94 7.28 7.39 -31.84
C VAL A 94 6.24 6.58 -31.07
N ALA A 95 6.24 5.27 -31.32
CA ALA A 95 5.31 4.31 -30.72
C ALA A 95 5.59 4.02 -29.22
N ASP A 96 6.74 4.45 -28.70
CA ASP A 96 7.28 3.96 -27.42
C ASP A 96 7.46 5.07 -26.36
N LEU A 97 6.50 6.00 -26.28
CA LEU A 97 6.52 7.00 -25.22
C LEU A 97 6.10 6.38 -23.88
N PRO A 98 6.76 6.75 -22.76
CA PRO A 98 6.48 6.22 -21.42
C PRO A 98 5.06 6.54 -20.92
N ILE A 99 4.34 7.42 -21.61
CA ILE A 99 3.04 7.94 -21.24
C ILE A 99 1.97 7.38 -22.17
N ARG A 100 1.00 6.68 -21.56
CA ARG A 100 -0.30 6.36 -22.17
C ARG A 100 -1.03 7.69 -22.31
N ALA A 101 -0.85 8.34 -23.45
CA ALA A 101 -1.89 9.24 -23.92
C ALA A 101 -3.04 8.33 -24.34
N ILE A 102 -3.89 7.98 -23.37
CA ILE A 102 -5.27 7.63 -23.68
C ILE A 102 -5.81 8.80 -24.50
N GLU A 103 -6.80 8.54 -25.35
CA GLU A 103 -7.54 9.54 -26.12
C GLU A 103 -8.22 10.55 -25.20
N PHE A 104 -7.44 11.40 -24.53
CA PHE A 104 -7.93 12.41 -23.63
C PHE A 104 -8.53 13.51 -24.49
N GLY A 105 -9.85 13.44 -24.69
CA GLY A 105 -10.61 14.50 -25.34
C GLY A 105 -10.61 15.81 -24.53
N ASN A 106 -10.31 15.73 -23.23
CA ASN A 106 -10.18 16.88 -22.35
C ASN A 106 -9.13 16.65 -21.25
N VAL A 107 -8.19 17.59 -21.09
CA VAL A 107 -7.10 17.53 -20.09
C VAL A 107 -7.61 17.94 -18.70
N ASP A 108 -8.77 18.58 -18.60
CA ASP A 108 -9.31 19.13 -17.35
C ASP A 108 -9.96 18.10 -16.42
N GLU A 109 -10.25 16.88 -16.90
CA GLU A 109 -10.87 15.79 -16.12
C GLU A 109 -9.88 14.79 -15.52
N ILE A 110 -8.57 15.03 -15.67
CA ILE A 110 -7.54 14.07 -15.22
C ILE A 110 -7.49 14.04 -13.68
N SER A 111 -8.08 13.00 -13.10
CA SER A 111 -7.69 12.46 -11.79
C SER A 111 -6.24 11.95 -11.92
N GLY A 112 -5.36 12.47 -11.08
CA GLY A 112 -3.92 12.44 -11.34
C GLY A 112 -3.24 11.16 -10.88
N VAL A 113 -3.67 10.62 -9.73
CA VAL A 113 -2.90 9.58 -9.02
C VAL A 113 -3.79 8.65 -8.22
N THR A 114 -3.66 7.35 -8.48
CA THR A 114 -4.21 6.31 -7.60
C THR A 114 -3.12 5.76 -6.70
N ALA A 115 -3.45 5.46 -5.44
CA ALA A 115 -2.53 4.85 -4.49
C ALA A 115 -3.09 3.55 -3.92
N ARG A 116 -2.22 2.59 -3.63
CA ARG A 116 -2.55 1.40 -2.83
C ARG A 116 -1.60 1.28 -1.66
N VAL A 117 -2.13 0.90 -0.50
CA VAL A 117 -1.31 0.58 0.66
C VAL A 117 -0.67 -0.78 0.43
N GLU A 118 0.66 -0.78 0.31
CA GLU A 118 1.43 -2.01 0.14
C GLU A 118 1.96 -2.51 1.48
N VAL A 119 2.31 -1.58 2.38
CA VAL A 119 2.81 -1.86 3.71
C VAL A 119 2.44 -0.70 4.62
N ALA A 120 2.01 -0.97 5.85
CA ALA A 120 1.82 0.07 6.84
C ALA A 120 2.04 -0.43 8.27
N ASP A 121 2.68 0.41 9.08
CA ASP A 121 2.71 0.32 10.53
C ASP A 121 2.74 1.72 11.18
N LYS A 122 3.10 1.78 12.47
CA LYS A 122 3.21 3.02 13.25
C LYS A 122 4.31 4.00 12.78
N ASN A 123 5.31 3.53 12.05
CA ASN A 123 6.53 4.25 11.69
C ASN A 123 6.72 4.40 10.17
N LEU A 124 6.25 3.44 9.38
CA LEU A 124 6.46 3.37 7.95
C LEU A 124 5.15 3.07 7.23
N MET A 125 4.91 3.81 6.15
CA MET A 125 3.86 3.52 5.19
C MET A 125 4.45 3.50 3.78
N VAL A 126 4.16 2.45 3.03
CA VAL A 126 4.56 2.28 1.63
C VAL A 126 3.30 2.26 0.77
N LEU A 127 3.18 3.22 -0.13
CA LEU A 127 2.10 3.29 -1.10
C LEU A 127 2.63 3.02 -2.50
N SER A 128 1.97 2.16 -3.28
CA SER A 128 2.20 2.10 -4.72
C SER A 128 1.34 3.14 -5.43
N LEU A 129 1.97 4.03 -6.18
CA LEU A 129 1.34 5.10 -6.95
C LEU A 129 1.28 4.71 -8.43
N SER A 130 0.11 4.93 -9.03
CA SER A 130 -0.10 4.84 -10.47
C SER A 130 -0.76 6.12 -10.97
N PHE A 131 -0.14 6.76 -11.96
CA PHE A 131 -0.66 7.98 -12.58
C PHE A 131 -1.40 7.62 -13.88
N VAL A 132 -2.57 8.21 -14.11
CA VAL A 132 -3.49 7.83 -15.20
C VAL A 132 -2.87 7.95 -16.59
N PHE A 133 -1.94 8.88 -16.76
CA PHE A 133 -1.23 9.12 -18.02
C PHE A 133 0.07 8.31 -18.15
N THR A 134 0.54 7.63 -17.11
CA THR A 134 1.75 6.80 -17.18
C THR A 134 1.46 5.40 -17.70
N SER A 135 2.42 4.76 -18.36
CA SER A 135 2.33 3.34 -18.70
C SER A 135 2.08 2.50 -17.45
N SER A 136 1.30 1.42 -17.54
CA SER A 136 1.06 0.50 -16.42
C SER A 136 2.33 -0.16 -15.88
N LYS A 137 3.43 -0.10 -16.63
CA LYS A 137 4.77 -0.53 -16.22
C LYS A 137 5.49 0.49 -15.34
N LEU A 138 5.09 1.76 -15.39
CA LEU A 138 5.67 2.85 -14.59
C LEU A 138 4.83 3.06 -13.34
N LYS A 139 5.20 2.32 -12.31
CA LYS A 139 4.68 2.53 -10.97
C LYS A 139 5.77 3.17 -10.11
N HIS A 140 5.36 3.93 -9.11
CA HIS A 140 6.26 4.55 -8.15
C HIS A 140 5.87 4.10 -6.74
N TYR A 141 6.84 3.88 -5.85
CA TYR A 141 6.56 3.75 -4.43
C TYR A 141 6.73 5.10 -3.75
N LEU A 142 5.74 5.45 -2.93
CA LEU A 142 5.80 6.53 -1.97
C LEU A 142 6.05 5.94 -0.59
N LEU A 143 7.21 6.23 -0.02
CA LEU A 143 7.58 5.81 1.32
C LEU A 143 7.45 6.99 2.27
N TYR A 144 6.59 6.85 3.24
CA TYR A 144 6.40 7.80 4.32
C TYR A 144 6.98 7.22 5.61
N ASP A 145 8.05 7.83 6.10
CA ASP A 145 8.65 7.55 7.40
C ASP A 145 8.15 8.59 8.40
N ALA A 146 7.29 8.15 9.32
CA ALA A 146 6.68 8.99 10.35
C ALA A 146 7.67 9.43 11.42
N ILE A 147 8.73 8.65 11.71
CA ILE A 147 9.76 9.00 12.70
C ILE A 147 10.53 10.25 12.21
N HIS A 148 10.90 10.24 10.94
CA HIS A 148 11.63 11.34 10.32
C HIS A 148 10.73 12.40 9.68
N ALA A 149 9.40 12.18 9.67
CA ALA A 149 8.42 12.96 8.91
C ALA A 149 8.92 13.21 7.48
N SER A 150 9.37 12.14 6.82
CA SER A 150 10.05 12.21 5.53
C SER A 150 9.34 11.38 4.48
N MET A 151 9.34 11.88 3.25
CA MET A 151 8.72 11.23 2.10
C MET A 151 9.78 10.93 1.05
N SER A 152 9.82 9.70 0.57
CA SER A 152 10.70 9.30 -0.53
C SER A 152 9.86 8.73 -1.66
N MET A 153 10.06 9.21 -2.88
CA MET A 153 9.51 8.60 -4.07
C MET A 153 10.62 7.85 -4.80
N ILE A 154 10.38 6.57 -5.08
CA ILE A 154 11.29 5.71 -5.83
C ILE A 154 10.50 5.06 -6.98
N PRO A 155 11.07 4.81 -8.17
CA PRO A 155 10.43 3.94 -9.16
C PRO A 155 10.22 2.59 -8.47
N ILE A 156 9.18 1.84 -8.84
CA ILE A 156 9.11 0.44 -8.41
C ILE A 156 10.42 -0.22 -8.82
N PRO A 157 11.31 -0.59 -7.88
CA PRO A 157 12.22 -1.64 -8.19
C PRO A 157 11.27 -2.83 -8.31
N ASN A 158 11.32 -3.58 -9.40
CA ASN A 158 10.68 -4.88 -9.42
C ASN A 158 11.40 -5.70 -8.35
N TRP A 159 11.03 -5.52 -7.07
CA TRP A 159 11.52 -6.30 -5.95
C TRP A 159 11.08 -7.70 -6.26
N LYS A 160 11.97 -8.44 -6.88
CA LYS A 160 11.75 -9.85 -7.13
C LYS A 160 12.09 -10.51 -5.81
N PRO A 161 11.09 -10.95 -5.04
CA PRO A 161 11.39 -11.71 -3.84
C PRO A 161 12.24 -12.89 -4.27
N ARG A 162 13.43 -13.00 -3.70
CA ARG A 162 14.19 -14.24 -3.76
C ARG A 162 13.65 -15.10 -2.65
N PHE A 163 12.65 -15.89 -2.99
CA PHE A 163 12.06 -16.84 -2.08
C PHE A 163 13.13 -17.86 -1.66
N PRO A 164 13.29 -18.11 -0.35
CA PRO A 164 14.15 -19.16 0.14
C PRO A 164 13.61 -20.52 -0.33
N LYS A 165 14.46 -21.55 -0.41
CA LYS A 165 14.11 -22.86 -0.98
C LYS A 165 12.95 -23.53 -0.22
N GLU A 166 12.82 -23.17 1.04
CA GLU A 166 11.84 -23.63 2.00
C GLU A 166 10.45 -23.01 1.76
N THR A 167 10.35 -21.97 0.92
CA THR A 167 9.05 -21.35 0.59
C THR A 167 8.21 -22.28 -0.27
N PRO A 168 6.95 -22.53 0.08
CA PRO A 168 6.04 -23.31 -0.75
C PRO A 168 5.90 -22.71 -2.15
N ALA A 169 5.88 -23.57 -3.18
CA ALA A 169 5.77 -23.13 -4.58
C ALA A 169 4.50 -22.32 -4.88
N SER A 170 3.43 -22.54 -4.11
CA SER A 170 2.12 -21.88 -4.22
C SER A 170 1.92 -20.75 -3.21
N PHE A 171 2.99 -20.16 -2.67
CA PHE A 171 2.87 -19.04 -1.72
C PHE A 171 2.09 -17.86 -2.32
N CYS A 172 0.99 -17.48 -1.66
CA CYS A 172 0.15 -16.34 -2.01
C CYS A 172 0.04 -15.41 -0.81
N HIS A 173 0.49 -14.16 -0.96
CA HIS A 173 0.43 -13.21 0.14
C HIS A 173 -0.97 -12.62 0.27
N HIS A 174 -1.61 -12.88 1.41
CA HIS A 174 -2.91 -12.33 1.78
C HIS A 174 -2.75 -10.98 2.52
N VAL A 175 -1.71 -10.85 3.34
CA VAL A 175 -1.48 -9.67 4.19
C VAL A 175 -0.03 -9.17 4.08
N LYS A 176 0.17 -7.85 4.14
CA LYS A 176 1.49 -7.20 4.21
C LYS A 176 1.52 -6.16 5.33
N PHE A 177 2.59 -6.12 6.10
CA PHE A 177 2.75 -5.17 7.21
C PHE A 177 4.23 -5.03 7.59
N THR A 178 4.56 -4.07 8.46
CA THR A 178 5.88 -3.95 9.07
C THR A 178 5.80 -4.02 10.59
N SER A 179 6.91 -4.43 11.20
CA SER A 179 7.11 -4.35 12.65
C SER A 179 8.56 -4.04 12.92
N SER A 180 8.80 -3.00 13.72
CA SER A 180 10.14 -2.53 14.09
C SER A 180 11.01 -2.25 12.86
N SER A 181 11.93 -3.14 12.50
CA SER A 181 12.86 -2.98 11.39
C SER A 181 12.61 -3.94 10.22
N HIS A 182 11.50 -4.69 10.26
CA HIS A 182 11.20 -5.75 9.31
C HIS A 182 9.88 -5.52 8.58
N ALA A 183 9.84 -5.97 7.32
CA ALA A 183 8.65 -6.03 6.50
C ALA A 183 8.24 -7.49 6.29
N PHE A 184 6.94 -7.73 6.34
CA PHE A 184 6.35 -9.06 6.33
C PHE A 184 5.35 -9.19 5.18
N ARG A 185 5.33 -10.37 4.55
CA ARG A 185 4.27 -10.83 3.66
C ARG A 185 3.75 -12.14 4.22
N ALA A 186 2.50 -12.16 4.63
CA ALA A 186 1.89 -13.34 5.21
C ALA A 186 0.97 -14.02 4.19
N ASP A 187 1.25 -15.30 3.97
CA ASP A 187 0.28 -16.25 3.46
C ASP A 187 -0.42 -16.86 4.68
N LEU A 188 -1.70 -16.52 4.86
CA LEU A 188 -2.49 -16.97 6.00
C LEU A 188 -2.65 -18.50 6.04
N THR A 189 -2.39 -19.24 4.97
CA THR A 189 -2.47 -20.71 4.95
C THR A 189 -1.10 -21.39 5.07
N LYS A 190 -0.02 -20.70 4.70
CA LYS A 190 1.32 -21.31 4.57
C LYS A 190 2.40 -20.77 5.52
N GLY A 191 2.43 -19.48 5.79
CA GLY A 191 3.48 -18.88 6.61
C GLY A 191 3.77 -17.42 6.29
N VAL A 192 4.91 -16.94 6.76
CA VAL A 192 5.29 -15.53 6.66
C VAL A 192 6.67 -15.41 6.05
N LEU A 193 6.78 -14.57 5.04
CA LEU A 193 8.05 -14.10 4.53
C LEU A 193 8.42 -12.81 5.26
N CYS A 194 9.65 -12.70 5.74
CA CYS A 194 10.15 -11.49 6.35
C CYS A 194 11.49 -11.05 5.74
N CYS A 195 11.73 -9.75 5.73
CA CYS A 195 13.01 -9.16 5.35
C CYS A 195 13.22 -7.87 6.15
N ARG A 196 14.45 -7.35 6.21
CA ARG A 196 14.68 -6.03 6.82
C ARG A 196 14.20 -4.95 5.87
N ILE A 197 13.62 -3.89 6.42
CA ILE A 197 13.17 -2.71 5.66
C ILE A 197 14.32 -2.13 4.83
N LYS A 198 15.53 -2.11 5.39
CA LYS A 198 16.74 -1.65 4.68
C LYS A 198 16.99 -2.44 3.39
N ASP A 199 16.76 -3.74 3.39
CA ASP A 199 17.01 -4.60 2.23
C ASP A 199 16.00 -4.33 1.10
N LEU A 200 14.78 -3.90 1.42
CA LEU A 200 13.82 -3.38 0.43
C LEU A 200 14.35 -2.11 -0.25
N MET A 201 15.02 -1.24 0.49
CA MET A 201 15.47 0.06 -0.02
C MET A 201 16.75 -0.03 -0.85
N ASP A 202 17.62 -0.99 -0.53
CA ASP A 202 18.98 -1.03 -1.07
C ASP A 202 19.13 -1.91 -2.32
N SER A 203 18.19 -2.82 -2.62
CA SER A 203 18.35 -3.84 -3.68
C SER A 203 17.08 -4.11 -4.51
N PHE A 204 17.28 -4.44 -5.79
CA PHE A 204 16.24 -4.98 -6.67
C PHE A 204 15.84 -6.42 -6.33
N PHE A 205 16.77 -7.19 -5.77
CA PHE A 205 16.53 -8.55 -5.33
C PHE A 205 16.60 -8.60 -3.81
N VAL A 206 15.45 -8.82 -3.20
CA VAL A 206 15.31 -8.83 -1.75
C VAL A 206 15.28 -10.28 -1.31
N HIS A 207 16.22 -10.66 -0.44
CA HIS A 207 16.20 -11.96 0.20
C HIS A 207 15.15 -11.94 1.30
N PHE A 208 14.30 -12.95 1.31
CA PHE A 208 13.32 -13.14 2.37
C PHE A 208 13.72 -14.37 3.17
N ASP A 209 13.49 -14.31 4.48
CA ASP A 209 13.44 -15.49 5.32
C ASP A 209 11.99 -15.99 5.35
N PHE A 210 11.81 -17.30 5.39
CA PHE A 210 10.49 -17.93 5.48
C PHE A 210 10.30 -18.51 6.87
N ILE A 211 9.18 -18.15 7.48
CA ILE A 211 8.73 -18.62 8.78
C ILE A 211 7.45 -19.41 8.54
N GLU A 212 7.51 -20.72 8.73
CA GLU A 212 6.33 -21.58 8.66
C GLU A 212 5.30 -21.21 9.73
N LEU A 213 4.03 -21.50 9.45
CA LEU A 213 3.00 -21.42 10.49
C LEU A 213 3.29 -22.41 11.62
N PRO A 214 3.00 -22.02 12.88
CA PRO A 214 3.06 -22.94 14.01
C PRO A 214 2.22 -24.21 13.77
N PRO A 215 2.59 -25.36 14.37
CA PRO A 215 1.76 -26.56 14.35
C PRO A 215 0.32 -26.27 14.80
N GLY A 216 -0.67 -26.80 14.08
CA GLY A 216 -2.10 -26.53 14.32
C GLY A 216 -2.65 -25.27 13.65
N CYS A 217 -1.79 -24.38 13.13
CA CYS A 217 -2.22 -23.26 12.31
C CYS A 217 -2.21 -23.59 10.80
N LYS A 218 -1.52 -24.64 10.35
CA LYS A 218 -1.56 -25.06 8.94
C LYS A 218 -2.97 -25.57 8.60
N SER A 219 -3.61 -24.98 7.58
CA SER A 219 -4.95 -25.40 7.14
C SER A 219 -4.97 -25.46 5.61
N ASP A 220 -5.05 -26.68 5.09
CA ASP A 220 -5.13 -26.94 3.65
C ASP A 220 -6.54 -26.66 3.10
N ALA A 221 -7.57 -26.70 3.97
CA ALA A 221 -8.96 -26.47 3.61
C ALA A 221 -9.27 -25.00 3.24
N LEU A 222 -8.44 -24.04 3.68
CA LEU A 222 -8.59 -22.62 3.36
C LEU A 222 -8.07 -22.26 1.97
N ASP A 223 -7.36 -23.17 1.30
CA ASP A 223 -6.85 -22.99 -0.08
C ASP A 223 -7.76 -23.71 -1.11
N ASP A 224 -8.89 -24.29 -0.67
CA ASP A 224 -9.88 -24.95 -1.52
C ASP A 224 -10.86 -23.95 -2.13
N SER A 225 -11.25 -24.15 -3.40
CA SER A 225 -12.14 -23.23 -4.12
C SER A 225 -13.56 -23.19 -3.56
N ASP A 226 -13.95 -24.23 -2.84
CA ASP A 226 -15.26 -24.34 -2.18
C ASP A 226 -15.31 -23.58 -0.85
N THR A 227 -14.15 -23.19 -0.30
CA THR A 227 -14.03 -22.36 0.90
C THR A 227 -13.86 -20.89 0.50
N GLY A 228 -14.46 -19.97 1.28
CA GLY A 228 -14.26 -18.52 1.06
C GLY A 228 -12.78 -18.10 1.19
N PRO A 229 -12.41 -16.87 0.79
CA PRO A 229 -11.03 -16.40 0.88
C PRO A 229 -10.49 -16.48 2.32
N ALA A 230 -9.22 -16.86 2.47
CA ALA A 230 -8.59 -17.14 3.77
C ALA A 230 -8.70 -15.97 4.78
N GLU A 231 -8.76 -14.73 4.28
CA GLU A 231 -8.95 -13.51 5.07
C GLU A 231 -10.29 -13.45 5.82
N MET A 232 -11.30 -14.24 5.41
CA MET A 232 -12.59 -14.34 6.11
C MET A 232 -12.49 -15.15 7.39
N PHE A 233 -11.59 -16.15 7.42
CA PHE A 233 -11.49 -17.11 8.51
C PHE A 233 -10.27 -16.86 9.40
N ARG A 234 -9.29 -16.12 8.90
CA ARG A 234 -8.07 -15.83 9.61
C ARG A 234 -7.60 -14.42 9.35
N THR A 235 -7.04 -13.80 10.37
CA THR A 235 -6.32 -12.54 10.24
C THR A 235 -4.97 -12.60 10.96
N MET A 236 -4.13 -11.63 10.66
CA MET A 236 -2.82 -11.45 11.26
C MET A 236 -2.64 -10.01 11.71
N GLY A 237 -2.01 -9.81 12.85
CA GLY A 237 -1.62 -8.48 13.31
C GLY A 237 -0.38 -8.49 14.18
N CYS A 238 0.25 -7.32 14.29
CA CYS A 238 1.27 -7.08 15.31
C CYS A 238 0.61 -6.73 16.64
N GLY A 239 0.92 -7.51 17.68
CA GLY A 239 0.60 -7.19 19.06
C GLY A 239 1.61 -6.20 19.67
N THR A 240 1.40 -5.86 20.95
CA THR A 240 2.37 -5.12 21.74
C THR A 240 3.68 -5.90 21.88
N GLY A 241 4.82 -5.25 21.64
CA GLY A 241 6.15 -5.81 21.87
C GLY A 241 6.69 -6.71 20.76
N ASP A 242 6.43 -6.37 19.49
CA ASP A 242 6.96 -7.07 18.30
C ASP A 242 6.49 -8.52 18.12
N LEU A 243 5.45 -8.92 18.85
CA LEU A 243 4.83 -10.23 18.72
C LEU A 243 3.84 -10.23 17.54
N ILE A 244 4.09 -11.06 16.54
CA ILE A 244 3.11 -11.36 15.49
C ILE A 244 2.08 -12.33 16.07
N LYS A 245 0.79 -11.99 15.95
CA LYS A 245 -0.32 -12.84 16.36
C LYS A 245 -1.11 -13.29 15.14
N PHE A 246 -1.38 -14.60 15.11
CA PHE A 246 -2.35 -15.20 14.21
C PHE A 246 -3.67 -15.32 14.95
N VAL A 247 -4.74 -14.80 14.38
CA VAL A 247 -6.10 -14.96 14.91
C VAL A 247 -6.87 -15.78 13.90
N SER A 248 -7.13 -17.04 14.22
CA SER A 248 -8.03 -17.89 13.46
C SER A 248 -9.41 -17.80 14.09
N ILE A 249 -10.44 -17.62 13.28
CA ILE A 249 -11.82 -17.88 13.67
C ILE A 249 -12.01 -19.39 13.45
N SER A 250 -12.41 -20.10 14.50
CA SER A 250 -12.70 -21.54 14.41
C SER A 250 -13.97 -21.75 13.58
N PHE A 251 -13.98 -22.78 12.74
CA PHE A 251 -15.21 -23.23 12.07
C PHE A 251 -16.16 -23.98 13.03
N ASP A 252 -15.68 -24.37 14.21
CA ASP A 252 -16.44 -25.21 15.16
C ASP A 252 -17.38 -24.41 16.09
N ASP A 253 -17.34 -23.07 16.07
CA ASP A 253 -18.21 -22.26 16.95
C ASP A 253 -19.67 -22.14 16.45
N SER A 254 -20.05 -22.88 15.40
CA SER A 254 -21.40 -22.84 14.81
C SER A 254 -22.20 -24.14 14.96
N VAL A 255 -22.15 -24.79 16.12
CA VAL A 255 -23.29 -25.59 16.63
C VAL A 255 -23.31 -25.48 18.15
N PRO A 256 -24.28 -24.77 18.77
CA PRO A 256 -24.67 -25.13 20.13
C PRO A 256 -25.13 -26.58 20.05
N GLU A 257 -24.45 -27.50 20.74
CA GLU A 257 -25.00 -28.82 21.00
C GLU A 257 -26.34 -28.60 21.71
N ASP A 258 -27.42 -28.63 20.94
CA ASP A 258 -28.75 -28.74 21.51
C ASP A 258 -28.78 -30.09 22.24
N ASP A 259 -28.73 -30.00 23.57
CA ASP A 259 -29.26 -30.97 24.51
C ASP A 259 -30.68 -31.38 24.04
N ILE A 260 -30.76 -32.41 23.20
CA ILE A 260 -32.00 -33.15 22.95
C ILE A 260 -31.73 -34.61 23.27
N ARG A 261 -31.93 -34.89 24.57
CA ARG A 261 -32.49 -36.10 25.20
C ARG A 261 -32.58 -37.37 24.37
#